data_AF-A0AAV9R6I7-F1
#
_entry.id   AF-A0AAV9R6I7-F1
#
_cell.length_a   1.000
_cell.length_b   1.000
_cell.length_c   1.000
_cell.angle_alpha   90.00
_cell.angle_beta   90.00
_cell.angle_gamma   90.00
#
_symmetry.space_group_name_H-M   'P 1'
#
loop_
_entity.id
_entity.type
_entity.pdbx_description
1 polymer ?
#
loop_
_entity_poly.entity_id
_entity_poly.type
_entity_poly.pdbx_seq_one_letter_code
_entity_poly.pdbx_strand_id
1 'polypeptide(L)'
;MSDEEDMAPAMKKSRVFYGSLEEKERERLTLEAASSAVTGNDAVKAGIKAGNINISSGETMEMEERVSERQQEALAEFERRRRARQITVSTDDAEVKAGLRALGEPITLFGEGPADRRERLRSVLSVVGPDALKKSRKDEDRAKRTHDECQQTWYHEGPASLKEARLWLARYSLPRAMRRLEAARAQKESLEATKTIRQQELHKSLR
;
A
#
# COMPACT_ATOMS: atom_id res chain seq x y z
N MET A 1 -3.42 -26.47 -52.52
CA MET A 1 -3.16 -26.24 -51.09
C MET A 1 -2.70 -24.79 -50.98
N SER A 2 -3.52 -23.83 -51.41
CA SER A 2 -4.56 -23.11 -50.65
C SER A 2 -3.94 -22.19 -49.61
N ASP A 3 -3.71 -20.97 -50.06
CA ASP A 3 -3.30 -19.77 -49.30
C ASP A 3 -4.62 -19.06 -48.95
N GLU A 4 -4.97 -18.97 -47.66
CA GLU A 4 -6.23 -18.36 -47.22
C GLU A 4 -5.94 -17.44 -46.03
N GLU A 5 -6.15 -16.15 -46.29
CA GLU A 5 -5.73 -15.01 -45.49
C GLU A 5 -6.48 -14.91 -44.15
N ASP A 6 -5.74 -14.56 -43.09
CA ASP A 6 -6.26 -14.18 -41.77
C ASP A 6 -7.07 -12.87 -41.85
N MET A 7 -8.40 -12.97 -42.05
CA MET A 7 -9.30 -11.83 -42.02
C MET A 7 -10.01 -11.72 -40.66
N ALA A 8 -9.49 -10.86 -39.78
CA ALA A 8 -10.14 -10.51 -38.52
C ALA A 8 -11.50 -9.79 -38.77
N PRO A 9 -12.56 -10.08 -37.99
CA PRO A 9 -13.88 -9.49 -38.22
C PRO A 9 -13.88 -7.98 -37.93
N ALA A 10 -14.26 -7.18 -38.93
CA ALA A 10 -14.35 -5.73 -38.82
C ALA A 10 -15.39 -5.30 -37.75
N MET A 11 -14.95 -4.54 -36.75
CA MET A 11 -15.83 -3.96 -35.73
C MET A 11 -16.84 -2.99 -36.36
N LYS A 12 -18.14 -3.30 -36.21
CA LYS A 12 -19.23 -2.43 -36.68
C LYS A 12 -19.22 -1.12 -35.89
N LYS A 13 -18.86 -0.01 -36.53
CA LYS A 13 -18.93 1.33 -35.92
C LYS A 13 -20.39 1.66 -35.61
N SER A 14 -20.71 1.97 -34.36
CA SER A 14 -22.03 2.44 -33.97
C SER A 14 -22.34 3.75 -34.69
N ARG A 15 -23.40 3.75 -35.51
CA ARG A 15 -23.90 4.94 -36.21
C ARG A 15 -24.40 5.94 -35.17
N VAL A 16 -23.62 6.99 -34.92
CA VAL A 16 -24.03 8.09 -34.03
C VAL A 16 -25.08 8.91 -34.77
N PHE A 17 -26.30 8.94 -34.24
CA PHE A 17 -27.35 9.84 -34.69
C PHE A 17 -27.20 11.17 -33.95
N TYR A 18 -27.23 12.28 -34.69
CA TYR A 18 -27.25 13.63 -34.14
C TYR A 18 -28.68 14.21 -34.31
N GLY A 19 -29.32 14.58 -33.21
CA GLY A 19 -30.71 15.05 -33.14
C GLY A 19 -31.43 14.56 -31.88
N SER A 20 -32.54 15.20 -31.47
CA SER A 20 -33.33 14.72 -30.32
C SER A 20 -33.95 13.35 -30.65
N LEU A 21 -33.69 12.36 -29.80
CA LEU A 21 -34.23 11.00 -29.92
C LEU A 21 -35.65 10.85 -29.37
N GLU A 22 -36.24 11.93 -28.85
CA GLU A 22 -37.53 11.90 -28.14
C GLU A 22 -38.69 11.43 -29.03
N GLU A 23 -38.70 11.81 -30.31
CA GLU A 23 -39.78 11.44 -31.24
C GLU A 23 -39.71 9.95 -31.61
N LYS A 24 -38.50 9.42 -31.74
CA LYS A 24 -38.24 8.01 -32.07
C LYS A 24 -38.50 7.08 -30.88
N GLU A 25 -38.18 7.53 -29.67
CA GLU A 25 -38.54 6.85 -28.42
C GLU A 25 -40.06 6.84 -28.20
N ARG A 26 -40.76 7.94 -28.51
CA ARG A 26 -42.23 7.96 -28.45
C ARG A 26 -42.88 7.01 -29.44
N GLU A 27 -42.40 6.97 -30.68
CA GLU A 27 -42.89 6.01 -31.68
C GLU A 27 -42.66 4.56 -31.22
N ARG A 28 -41.47 4.26 -30.69
CA ARG A 28 -41.16 2.93 -30.13
C ARG A 28 -42.11 2.58 -28.98
N LEU A 29 -42.33 3.49 -28.03
CA LEU A 29 -43.24 3.27 -26.91
C LEU A 29 -44.70 3.11 -27.37
N THR A 30 -45.13 3.82 -28.42
CA THR A 30 -46.47 3.65 -29.01
C THR A 30 -46.62 2.33 -29.75
N LEU A 31 -45.58 1.85 -30.43
CA LEU A 31 -45.55 0.55 -31.10
C LEU A 31 -45.49 -0.60 -30.08
N GLU A 32 -44.77 -0.42 -28.97
CA GLU A 32 -44.65 -1.37 -27.85
C GLU A 32 -45.95 -1.42 -27.03
N ALA A 33 -46.65 -0.29 -26.90
CA ALA A 33 -47.99 -0.23 -26.32
C ALA A 33 -49.05 -0.84 -27.26
N ALA A 34 -48.94 -0.63 -28.56
CA ALA A 34 -49.84 -1.22 -29.56
C ALA A 34 -49.65 -2.73 -29.70
N SER A 35 -48.42 -3.24 -29.62
CA SER A 35 -48.13 -4.68 -29.61
C SER A 35 -48.57 -5.36 -28.30
N SER A 36 -48.57 -4.64 -27.17
CA SER A 36 -49.08 -5.13 -25.90
C SER A 36 -50.62 -5.16 -25.82
N ALA A 37 -51.32 -4.40 -26.65
CA ALA A 37 -52.78 -4.27 -26.63
C ALA A 37 -53.53 -5.26 -27.53
N VAL A 38 -52.87 -5.84 -28.53
CA VAL A 38 -53.50 -6.76 -29.49
C VAL A 38 -52.96 -8.18 -29.28
N THR A 39 -53.82 -9.03 -28.72
CA THR A 39 -53.72 -10.50 -28.64
C THR A 39 -52.59 -11.06 -27.76
N GLY A 40 -52.89 -11.30 -26.48
CA GLY A 40 -52.05 -12.15 -25.64
C GLY A 40 -52.57 -12.33 -24.23
N ASN A 41 -53.05 -11.24 -23.60
CA ASN A 41 -53.35 -11.30 -22.17
C ASN A 41 -54.57 -12.16 -21.81
N ASP A 42 -55.63 -12.16 -22.62
CA ASP A 42 -56.88 -12.83 -22.24
C ASP A 42 -56.82 -14.35 -22.45
N ALA A 43 -56.19 -14.80 -23.55
CA ALA A 43 -55.93 -16.21 -23.80
C ALA A 43 -54.95 -16.81 -22.79
N VAL A 44 -53.92 -16.04 -22.39
CA VAL A 44 -52.98 -16.42 -21.34
C VAL A 44 -53.71 -16.50 -19.98
N LYS A 45 -54.58 -15.54 -19.65
CA LYS A 45 -55.36 -15.56 -18.40
C LYS A 45 -56.33 -16.74 -18.31
N ALA A 46 -56.96 -17.09 -19.43
CA ALA A 46 -57.83 -18.26 -19.53
C ALA A 46 -57.05 -19.57 -19.38
N GLY A 47 -55.88 -19.69 -20.01
CA GLY A 47 -55.00 -20.86 -19.90
C GLY A 47 -54.46 -21.09 -18.49
N ILE A 48 -54.19 -20.02 -17.74
CA ILE A 48 -53.79 -20.08 -16.32
C ILE A 48 -54.94 -20.62 -15.46
N LYS A 49 -56.16 -20.09 -15.65
CA LYS A 49 -57.35 -20.50 -14.88
C LYS A 49 -57.78 -21.94 -15.18
N ALA A 50 -57.57 -22.41 -16.41
CA ALA A 50 -57.87 -23.78 -16.83
C ALA A 50 -56.86 -24.82 -16.31
N GLY A 51 -55.74 -24.38 -15.71
CA GLY A 51 -54.65 -25.27 -15.29
C GLY A 51 -53.78 -25.78 -16.44
N ASN A 52 -53.95 -25.23 -17.65
CA ASN A 52 -53.18 -25.60 -18.84
C ASN A 52 -51.84 -24.85 -18.90
N ILE A 53 -51.73 -23.72 -18.19
CA ILE A 53 -50.49 -22.96 -18.03
C ILE A 53 -50.07 -23.10 -16.57
N ASN A 54 -49.09 -23.98 -16.33
CA ASN A 54 -48.41 -24.07 -15.04
C ASN A 54 -47.48 -22.87 -14.90
N ILE A 55 -48.03 -21.74 -14.45
CA ILE A 55 -47.20 -20.72 -13.83
C ILE A 55 -46.91 -21.24 -12.43
N SER A 56 -45.82 -21.98 -12.27
CA SER A 56 -45.21 -22.09 -10.95
C SER A 56 -44.92 -20.65 -10.52
N SER A 57 -45.78 -20.07 -9.68
CA SER A 57 -45.44 -18.92 -8.87
C SER A 57 -44.21 -19.34 -8.08
N GLY A 58 -43.05 -18.99 -8.62
CA GLY A 58 -41.80 -19.64 -8.29
C GLY A 58 -41.52 -19.57 -6.80
N GLU A 59 -41.68 -20.71 -6.13
CA GLU A 59 -40.55 -21.19 -5.35
C GLU A 59 -39.44 -21.55 -6.36
N THR A 60 -38.83 -20.53 -6.95
CA THR A 60 -37.45 -20.64 -7.39
C THR A 60 -36.68 -21.02 -6.14
N MET A 61 -36.24 -22.28 -6.06
CA MET A 61 -35.26 -22.65 -5.04
C MET A 61 -34.17 -21.57 -5.02
N GLU A 62 -33.67 -21.22 -3.83
CA GLU A 62 -32.52 -20.34 -3.56
C GLU A 62 -31.19 -20.89 -4.15
N MET A 63 -31.24 -21.44 -5.35
CA MET A 63 -30.13 -21.97 -6.13
C MET A 63 -29.64 -20.92 -7.14
N GLU A 64 -30.51 -20.03 -7.62
CA GLU A 64 -30.13 -18.91 -8.50
C GLU A 64 -29.32 -17.83 -7.76
N GLU A 65 -29.61 -17.59 -6.49
CA GLU A 65 -28.93 -16.56 -5.70
C GLU A 65 -27.44 -16.91 -5.49
N ARG A 66 -27.14 -18.18 -5.16
CA ARG A 66 -25.75 -18.68 -5.05
C ARG A 66 -25.00 -18.75 -6.38
N VAL A 67 -25.71 -19.01 -7.48
CA VAL A 67 -25.11 -18.96 -8.83
C VAL A 67 -24.80 -17.51 -9.22
N SER A 68 -25.67 -16.57 -8.84
CA SER A 68 -25.47 -15.13 -9.03
C SER A 68 -24.30 -14.60 -8.18
N GLU A 69 -24.19 -15.00 -6.91
CA GLU A 69 -23.05 -14.64 -6.05
C GLU A 69 -21.72 -15.09 -6.65
N ARG A 70 -21.62 -16.37 -7.08
CA ARG A 70 -20.40 -16.88 -7.71
C ARG A 70 -20.05 -16.15 -9.02
N GLN A 71 -21.06 -15.75 -9.80
CA GLN A 71 -20.88 -14.95 -11.01
C GLN A 71 -20.44 -13.52 -10.69
N GLN A 72 -21.04 -12.90 -9.66
CA GLN A 72 -20.68 -11.56 -9.20
C GLN A 72 -19.25 -11.51 -8.62
N GLU A 73 -18.85 -12.54 -7.87
CA GLU A 73 -17.48 -12.68 -7.37
C GLU A 73 -16.47 -12.81 -8.51
N ALA A 74 -16.78 -13.64 -9.52
CA ALA A 74 -15.92 -13.78 -10.69
C ALA A 74 -15.77 -12.44 -11.45
N LEU A 75 -16.88 -11.72 -11.65
CA LEU A 75 -16.84 -10.39 -12.28
C LEU A 75 -16.03 -9.40 -11.44
N ALA A 76 -16.17 -9.42 -10.11
CA ALA A 76 -15.40 -8.58 -9.21
C ALA A 76 -13.89 -8.90 -9.28
N GLU A 77 -13.50 -10.16 -9.41
CA GLU A 77 -12.11 -10.57 -9.59
C GLU A 77 -11.54 -10.06 -10.92
N PHE A 78 -12.30 -10.18 -12.01
CA PHE A 78 -11.90 -9.63 -13.31
C PHE A 78 -11.72 -8.12 -13.27
N GLU A 79 -12.62 -7.40 -12.59
CA GLU A 79 -12.49 -5.97 -12.42
C GLU A 79 -11.28 -5.58 -11.58
N ARG A 80 -10.98 -6.32 -10.50
CA ARG A 80 -9.75 -6.12 -9.70
C ARG A 80 -8.52 -6.34 -10.55
N ARG A 81 -8.47 -7.41 -11.33
CA ARG A 81 -7.35 -7.72 -12.23
C ARG A 81 -7.21 -6.67 -13.33
N ARG A 82 -8.32 -6.11 -13.84
CA ARG A 82 -8.32 -5.01 -14.79
C ARG A 82 -7.76 -3.73 -14.17
N ARG A 83 -8.22 -3.36 -12.97
CA ARG A 83 -7.71 -2.20 -12.21
C ARG A 83 -6.22 -2.34 -11.90
N ALA A 84 -5.77 -3.53 -11.48
CA ALA A 84 -4.36 -3.80 -11.19
C ALA A 84 -3.45 -3.55 -12.41
N ARG A 85 -3.89 -3.94 -13.61
CA ARG A 85 -3.13 -3.69 -14.85
C ARG A 85 -3.10 -2.21 -15.24
N GLN A 86 -4.15 -1.47 -14.90
CA GLN A 86 -4.28 -0.05 -15.19
C GLN A 86 -3.43 0.81 -14.23
N ILE A 87 -3.18 0.34 -13.01
CA ILE A 87 -2.30 1.02 -12.05
C ILE A 87 -0.86 0.94 -12.54
N THR A 88 -0.31 2.10 -12.90
CA THR A 88 1.10 2.24 -13.21
C THR A 88 1.90 2.28 -11.91
N VAL A 89 2.90 1.42 -11.81
CA VAL A 89 3.87 1.38 -10.71
C VAL A 89 5.26 1.58 -11.28
N SER A 90 6.19 2.05 -10.44
CA SER A 90 7.59 2.23 -10.82
C SER A 90 8.22 0.93 -11.33
N THR A 91 9.16 1.06 -12.25
CA THR A 91 9.94 -0.05 -12.80
C THR A 91 11.15 -0.41 -11.94
N ASP A 92 11.58 0.49 -11.06
CA ASP A 92 12.70 0.26 -10.14
C ASP A 92 12.30 -0.66 -8.99
N ASP A 93 13.11 -1.69 -8.75
CA ASP A 93 12.89 -2.70 -7.72
C ASP A 93 13.04 -2.11 -6.31
N ALA A 94 13.89 -1.10 -6.12
CA ALA A 94 14.07 -0.46 -4.82
C ALA A 94 12.80 0.29 -4.39
N GLU A 95 12.18 1.03 -5.31
CA GLU A 95 10.90 1.71 -5.06
C GLU A 95 9.75 0.72 -4.85
N VAL A 96 9.70 -0.39 -5.58
CA VAL A 96 8.69 -1.44 -5.39
C VAL A 96 8.82 -2.07 -4.00
N LYS A 97 10.04 -2.39 -3.56
CA LYS A 97 10.31 -2.90 -2.21
C LYS A 97 9.93 -1.89 -1.13
N ALA A 98 10.23 -0.61 -1.35
CA ALA A 98 9.82 0.45 -0.44
C ALA A 98 8.30 0.58 -0.37
N GLY A 99 7.60 0.47 -1.49
CA GLY A 99 6.14 0.52 -1.56
C GLY A 99 5.47 -0.63 -0.82
N LEU A 100 5.96 -1.86 -0.99
CA LEU A 100 5.47 -3.02 -0.25
C LEU A 100 5.72 -2.86 1.26
N ARG A 101 6.91 -2.41 1.66
CA ARG A 101 7.23 -2.12 3.07
C ARG A 101 6.28 -1.06 3.65
N ALA A 102 6.04 0.01 2.91
CA ALA A 102 5.15 1.10 3.30
C ALA A 102 3.69 0.63 3.50
N LEU A 103 3.26 -0.37 2.74
CA LEU A 103 1.94 -0.99 2.88
C LEU A 103 1.88 -2.09 3.96
N GLY A 104 3.01 -2.39 4.62
CA GLY A 104 3.11 -3.46 5.62
C GLY A 104 3.12 -4.87 5.01
N GLU A 105 3.28 -4.99 3.69
CA GLU A 105 3.34 -6.25 2.97
C GLU A 105 4.76 -6.84 3.01
N PRO A 106 4.91 -8.19 2.96
CA PRO A 106 6.22 -8.81 2.85
C PRO A 106 7.01 -8.27 1.65
N ILE A 107 8.25 -7.86 1.89
CA ILE A 107 9.07 -7.16 0.88
C ILE A 107 9.42 -8.10 -0.28
N THR A 108 9.80 -9.34 0.04
CA THR A 108 10.16 -10.38 -0.92
C THR A 108 9.59 -11.72 -0.46
N LEU A 109 8.89 -12.43 -1.35
CA LEU A 109 8.49 -13.81 -1.12
C LEU A 109 9.54 -14.78 -1.68
N PHE A 110 9.53 -16.03 -1.21
CA PHE A 110 10.45 -17.05 -1.70
C PHE A 110 10.20 -17.35 -3.19
N GLY A 111 11.26 -17.36 -4.01
CA GLY A 111 11.16 -17.59 -5.46
C GLY A 111 10.59 -16.43 -6.27
N GLU A 112 10.33 -15.27 -5.66
CA GLU A 112 9.74 -14.10 -6.32
C GLU A 112 10.79 -13.28 -7.09
N GLY A 113 10.60 -13.11 -8.40
CA GLY A 113 11.40 -12.21 -9.23
C GLY A 113 11.02 -10.73 -9.08
N PRO A 114 11.83 -9.79 -9.59
CA PRO A 114 11.48 -8.36 -9.62
C PRO A 114 10.17 -8.06 -10.36
N ALA A 115 9.87 -8.81 -11.43
CA ALA A 115 8.64 -8.67 -12.20
C ALA A 115 7.41 -9.10 -11.39
N ASP A 116 7.48 -10.26 -10.73
CA ASP A 116 6.42 -10.82 -9.89
C ASP A 116 6.12 -9.90 -8.70
N ARG A 117 7.18 -9.35 -8.09
CA ARG A 117 7.06 -8.37 -7.00
C ARG A 117 6.31 -7.11 -7.42
N ARG A 118 6.61 -6.61 -8.62
CA ARG A 118 5.91 -5.46 -9.21
C ARG A 118 4.45 -5.79 -9.54
N GLU A 119 4.16 -7.00 -10.00
CA GLU A 119 2.79 -7.47 -10.19
C GLU A 119 2.02 -7.59 -8.88
N ARG A 120 2.66 -8.11 -7.83
CA ARG A 120 2.08 -8.18 -6.49
C ARG A 120 1.77 -6.80 -5.93
N LEU A 121 2.69 -5.84 -6.04
CA LEU A 121 2.42 -4.46 -5.64
C LEU A 121 1.22 -3.88 -6.38
N ARG A 122 1.09 -4.12 -7.70
CA ARG A 122 -0.10 -3.72 -8.47
C ARG A 122 -1.38 -4.38 -7.98
N SER A 123 -1.33 -5.68 -7.66
CA SER A 123 -2.46 -6.42 -7.10
C SER A 123 -2.91 -5.85 -5.76
N VAL A 124 -1.97 -5.60 -4.84
CA VAL A 124 -2.25 -4.99 -3.53
C VAL A 124 -2.86 -3.59 -3.71
N LEU A 125 -2.28 -2.74 -4.56
CA LEU A 125 -2.80 -1.39 -4.83
C LEU A 125 -4.17 -1.40 -5.50
N SER A 126 -4.55 -2.47 -6.19
CA SER A 126 -5.89 -2.60 -6.78
C SER A 126 -6.98 -2.79 -5.72
N VAL A 127 -6.63 -3.33 -4.55
CA VAL A 127 -7.54 -3.55 -3.42
C VAL A 127 -7.51 -2.35 -2.47
N VAL A 128 -6.32 -1.86 -2.11
CA VAL A 128 -6.15 -0.78 -1.13
C VAL A 128 -6.32 0.62 -1.74
N GLY A 129 -6.11 0.75 -3.06
CA GLY A 129 -6.16 2.00 -3.81
C GLY A 129 -4.79 2.67 -3.96
N PRO A 130 -4.59 3.50 -5.01
CA PRO A 130 -3.30 4.10 -5.34
C PRO A 130 -2.81 5.14 -4.32
N ASP A 131 -3.71 5.72 -3.52
CA ASP A 131 -3.36 6.74 -2.52
C ASP A 131 -2.79 6.17 -1.21
N ALA A 132 -2.85 4.85 -1.02
CA ALA A 132 -2.34 4.17 0.18
C ALA A 132 -0.83 4.42 0.39
N LEU A 133 -0.06 4.45 -0.70
CA LEU A 133 1.38 4.76 -0.69
C LEU A 133 1.65 6.20 -0.21
N LYS A 134 0.81 7.17 -0.61
CA LYS A 134 0.98 8.58 -0.20
C LYS A 134 0.69 8.75 1.29
N LYS A 135 -0.34 8.07 1.79
CA LYS A 135 -0.70 8.08 3.21
C LYS A 135 0.42 7.49 4.07
N SER A 136 0.96 6.34 3.66
CA SER A 136 2.06 5.69 4.38
C SER A 136 3.32 6.56 4.45
N ARG A 137 3.73 7.19 3.34
CA ARG A 137 4.86 8.14 3.35
C ARG A 137 4.64 9.31 4.33
N LYS A 138 3.42 9.85 4.39
CA LYS A 138 3.06 10.92 5.34
C LYS A 138 3.16 10.44 6.79
N ASP A 139 2.75 9.20 7.06
CA ASP A 139 2.83 8.61 8.40
C ASP A 139 4.31 8.35 8.81
N GLU A 140 5.16 7.89 7.89
CA GLU A 140 6.61 7.78 8.13
C GLU A 140 7.27 9.13 8.43
N ASP A 141 6.94 10.18 7.66
CA ASP A 141 7.47 11.52 7.89
C ASP A 141 7.01 12.10 9.23
N ARG A 142 5.77 11.79 9.65
CA ARG A 142 5.27 12.15 10.98
C ARG A 142 6.03 11.41 12.08
N ALA A 143 6.29 10.11 11.90
CA ALA A 143 7.06 9.32 12.86
C ALA A 143 8.50 9.84 13.03
N LYS A 144 9.15 10.26 11.93
CA LYS A 144 10.47 10.89 11.98
C LYS A 144 10.45 12.21 12.77
N ARG A 145 9.45 13.08 12.52
CA ARG A 145 9.29 14.31 13.29
C ARG A 145 9.10 14.06 14.79
N THR A 146 8.28 13.07 15.16
CA THR A 146 8.10 12.71 16.57
C THR A 146 9.38 12.16 17.20
N HIS A 147 10.21 11.45 16.42
CA HIS A 147 11.50 10.98 16.90
C HIS A 147 12.47 12.13 17.15
N ASP A 148 12.54 13.10 16.25
CA ASP A 148 13.35 14.31 16.42
C ASP A 148 12.89 15.16 17.62
N GLU A 149 11.57 15.25 17.85
CA GLU A 149 11.00 15.87 19.05
C GLU A 149 11.36 15.11 20.34
N CYS A 150 11.42 13.78 20.30
CA CYS A 150 11.87 12.97 21.44
C CYS A 150 13.39 13.08 21.70
N GLN A 151 14.18 13.39 20.68
CA GLN A 151 15.60 13.69 20.80
C GLN A 151 15.86 15.10 21.35
N GLN A 152 14.82 15.91 21.55
CA GLN A 152 14.98 17.23 22.14
C GLN A 152 15.40 17.10 23.60
N THR A 153 16.54 17.68 23.93
CA THR A 153 17.04 17.71 25.31
C THR A 153 16.17 18.65 26.15
N TRP A 154 15.41 18.07 27.08
CA TRP A 154 14.54 18.80 28.01
C TRP A 154 15.22 18.98 29.38
N TYR A 155 15.25 20.22 29.87
CA TYR A 155 15.80 20.54 31.19
C TYR A 155 14.66 20.72 32.21
N HIS A 156 14.87 20.20 33.40
CA HIS A 156 13.97 20.33 34.54
C HIS A 156 14.76 20.83 35.75
N GLU A 157 14.13 21.68 36.55
CA GLU A 157 14.74 22.16 37.79
C GLU A 157 14.86 20.99 38.78
N GLY A 158 16.06 20.83 39.33
CA GLY A 158 16.35 19.80 40.32
C GLY A 158 16.22 20.33 41.75
N PRO A 159 16.11 19.44 42.75
CA PRO A 159 16.06 19.84 44.16
C PRO A 159 17.37 20.52 44.61
N ALA A 160 17.31 21.31 45.68
CA ALA A 160 18.47 22.01 46.23
C ALA A 160 19.63 21.06 46.61
N SER A 161 19.31 19.85 47.09
CA SER A 161 20.31 18.81 47.39
C SER A 161 21.14 18.41 46.16
N LEU A 162 20.53 18.38 44.96
CA LEU A 162 21.24 18.08 43.72
C LEU A 162 22.24 19.19 43.34
N LYS A 163 21.89 20.45 43.62
CA LYS A 163 22.80 21.58 43.43
C LYS A 163 24.02 21.48 44.35
N GLU A 164 23.81 21.17 45.63
CA GLU A 164 24.90 20.99 46.59
C GLU A 164 25.82 19.82 46.20
N ALA A 165 25.23 18.68 45.82
CA ALA A 165 25.99 17.52 45.36
C ALA A 165 26.82 17.84 44.10
N ARG A 166 26.26 18.57 43.13
CA ARG A 166 26.98 19.03 41.93
C ARG A 166 28.13 19.97 42.30
N LEU A 167 27.92 20.87 43.25
CA LEU A 167 28.97 21.79 43.73
C LEU A 167 30.11 21.02 44.42
N TRP A 168 29.77 20.01 45.23
CA TRP A 168 30.76 19.13 45.85
C TRP A 168 31.55 18.34 44.80
N LEU A 169 30.88 17.75 43.81
CA LEU A 169 31.52 17.06 42.69
C LEU A 169 32.46 17.99 41.91
N ALA A 170 32.05 19.24 41.67
CA ALA A 170 32.90 20.23 41.01
C ALA A 170 34.16 20.53 41.85
N ARG A 171 33.99 20.82 43.15
CA ARG A 171 35.11 21.08 44.08
C ARG A 171 36.08 19.89 44.18
N TYR A 172 35.58 18.67 44.09
CA TYR A 172 36.40 17.45 44.10
C TYR A 172 37.10 17.18 42.75
N SER A 173 36.37 17.32 41.63
CA SER A 173 36.84 16.88 40.32
C SER A 173 37.72 17.91 39.60
N LEU A 174 37.44 19.21 39.74
CA LEU A 174 38.17 20.27 39.02
C LEU A 174 39.66 20.32 39.40
N PRO A 175 40.07 20.32 40.70
CA PRO A 175 41.48 20.33 41.05
C PRO A 175 42.20 19.03 40.63
N ARG A 176 41.50 17.90 40.58
CA ARG A 176 42.06 16.63 40.09
C ARG A 176 42.26 16.67 38.58
N ALA A 177 41.32 17.25 37.84
CA ALA A 177 41.44 17.43 36.40
C ALA A 177 42.61 18.36 36.05
N MET A 178 42.82 19.44 36.82
CA MET A 178 43.99 20.32 36.70
C MET A 178 45.28 19.55 36.90
N ARG A 179 45.44 18.83 38.02
CA ARG A 179 46.63 18.01 38.29
C ARG A 179 46.89 16.96 37.21
N ARG A 180 45.83 16.33 36.68
CA ARG A 180 45.93 15.38 35.57
C ARG A 180 46.46 16.06 34.29
N LEU A 181 45.96 17.25 33.96
CA LEU A 181 46.42 18.00 32.79
C LEU A 181 47.86 18.51 32.97
N GLU A 182 48.24 18.96 34.17
CA GLU A 182 49.61 19.34 34.50
C GLU A 182 50.57 18.15 34.35
N ALA A 183 50.20 16.98 34.89
CA ALA A 183 50.98 15.75 34.72
C ALA A 183 51.12 15.37 33.23
N ALA A 184 50.04 15.49 32.44
CA ALA A 184 50.08 15.22 31.01
C ALA A 184 50.98 16.21 30.24
N ARG A 185 50.99 17.49 30.62
CA ARG A 185 51.90 18.50 30.05
C ARG A 185 53.35 18.21 30.39
N ALA A 186 53.65 17.91 31.65
CA ALA A 186 54.99 17.53 32.10
C ALA A 186 55.48 16.26 31.38
N GLN A 187 54.59 15.28 31.16
CA GLN A 187 54.90 14.10 30.35
C GLN A 187 55.12 14.46 28.88
N LYS A 188 54.38 15.39 28.30
CA LYS A 188 54.61 15.83 26.93
C LYS A 188 56.00 16.47 26.78
N GLU A 189 56.40 17.32 27.73
CA GLU A 189 57.68 18.03 27.75
C GLU A 189 58.88 17.13 28.06
N SER A 190 58.67 15.94 28.65
CA SER A 190 59.76 15.01 28.92
C SER A 190 60.40 14.51 27.61
N LEU A 191 61.72 14.36 27.60
CA LEU A 191 62.47 13.89 26.44
C LEU A 191 61.95 12.53 25.95
N GLU A 192 61.84 12.35 24.63
CA GLU A 192 61.36 11.10 24.02
C GLU A 192 62.15 9.86 24.48
N ALA A 193 63.47 10.01 24.71
CA ALA A 193 64.30 8.94 25.27
C ALA A 193 63.84 8.45 26.66
N THR A 194 63.37 9.35 27.52
CA THR A 194 62.86 8.95 28.85
C THR A 194 61.51 8.24 28.75
N LYS A 195 60.68 8.58 27.75
CA LYS A 195 59.40 7.92 27.50
C LYS A 195 59.61 6.48 27.02
N THR A 196 60.53 6.29 26.07
CA THR A 196 60.83 4.96 25.51
C THR A 196 61.46 4.04 26.55
N ILE A 197 62.37 4.54 27.40
CA ILE A 197 62.94 3.77 28.52
C ILE A 197 61.82 3.30 29.46
N ARG A 198 60.93 4.20 29.89
CA ARG A 198 59.84 3.88 30.81
C ARG A 198 58.83 2.88 30.20
N GLN A 199 58.58 2.97 28.90
CA GLN A 199 57.74 2.00 28.17
C GLN A 199 58.40 0.62 28.09
N GLN A 200 59.71 0.56 27.84
CA GLN A 200 60.46 -0.69 27.83
C GLN A 200 60.50 -1.35 29.21
N GLU A 201 60.67 -0.58 30.29
CA GLU A 201 60.57 -1.07 31.67
C GLU A 201 59.20 -1.66 31.97
N LEU A 202 58.12 -0.98 31.54
CA LEU A 202 56.75 -1.46 31.70
C LEU A 202 56.50 -2.76 30.90
N HIS A 203 57.04 -2.88 29.70
CA HIS A 203 56.96 -4.12 28.92
C HIS A 203 57.79 -5.26 29.53
N LYS A 204 58.87 -4.95 30.26
CA LYS A 204 59.68 -5.94 30.97
C LYS A 204 59.01 -6.41 32.26
N SER A 205 58.27 -5.56 32.97
CA SER A 205 57.57 -5.95 34.20
C SER A 205 56.26 -6.71 33.96
N LEU A 206 55.70 -6.60 32.75
CA LEU A 206 54.50 -7.33 32.33
C LEU A 206 54.79 -8.72 31.71
N ARG A 207 56.07 -9.08 31.53
CA ARG A 207 56.49 -10.44 31.12
C ARG A 207 56.97 -11.22 32.34
#